data_AF-A0A7X7AJA2-F1
#
_entry.id   AF-A0A7X7AJA2-F1
#
_cell.length_a   1.000
_cell.length_b   1.000
_cell.length_c   1.000
_cell.angle_alpha   90.00
_cell.angle_beta   90.00
_cell.angle_gamma   90.00
#
_symmetry.space_group_name_H-M   'P 1'
#
loop_
_entity.id
_entity.type
_entity.pdbx_description
1 polymer ?
#
loop_
_entity_poly.entity_id
_entity_poly.type
_entity_poly.pdbx_seq_one_letter_code
_entity_poly.pdbx_strand_id
1 'polypeptide(L)'
;MRNARTLSKLVTKVIKDQNLTLLLEGELLTLNYNKVLEMLSEDEARIIKADFIDKLDKDWYITYYSRSTYYRYRLRAMDRFIKIIEST
;
A
#
# COMPACT_ATOMS: atom_id res chain seq x y z
N MET A 1 -43.91 -16.42 -14.77
CA MET A 1 -43.33 -15.67 -13.63
C MET A 1 -41.89 -16.11 -13.44
N ARG A 2 -40.90 -15.23 -13.70
CA ARG A 2 -39.49 -15.54 -13.35
C ARG A 2 -39.40 -15.64 -11.82
N ASN A 3 -39.04 -16.83 -11.34
CA ASN A 3 -39.07 -17.20 -9.93
C ASN A 3 -38.13 -16.29 -9.11
N ALA A 4 -38.68 -15.54 -8.14
CA ALA A 4 -37.94 -14.63 -7.26
C ALA A 4 -36.73 -15.30 -6.58
N ARG A 5 -36.79 -16.63 -6.40
CA ARG A 5 -35.70 -17.46 -5.87
C ARG A 5 -34.48 -17.53 -6.79
N THR A 6 -34.68 -17.49 -8.10
CA THR A 6 -33.60 -17.47 -9.10
C THR A 6 -32.93 -16.09 -9.15
N LEU A 7 -33.70 -15.01 -9.02
CA LEU A 7 -33.18 -13.64 -8.92
C LEU A 7 -32.36 -13.45 -7.66
N SER A 8 -32.85 -13.92 -6.51
CA SER A 8 -32.11 -13.87 -5.24
C SER A 8 -30.76 -14.60 -5.33
N LYS A 9 -30.71 -15.81 -5.89
CA LYS A 9 -29.45 -16.54 -6.11
C LYS A 9 -28.48 -15.80 -7.03
N LEU A 10 -29.00 -15.17 -8.08
CA LEU A 10 -28.18 -14.39 -9.03
C LEU A 10 -27.59 -13.16 -8.34
N VAL A 11 -28.38 -12.42 -7.56
CA VAL A 11 -27.92 -11.26 -6.79
C VAL A 11 -26.84 -11.66 -5.78
N THR A 12 -27.04 -12.74 -5.02
CA THR A 12 -26.03 -13.22 -4.06
C THR A 12 -24.73 -13.61 -4.75
N LYS A 13 -24.81 -14.27 -5.92
CA LYS A 13 -23.63 -14.62 -6.70
C LYS A 13 -22.87 -13.38 -7.16
N VAL A 14 -23.56 -12.39 -7.74
CA VAL A 14 -22.96 -11.13 -8.21
C VAL A 14 -22.27 -10.38 -7.07
N ILE A 15 -22.91 -10.27 -5.91
CA ILE A 15 -22.31 -9.63 -4.73
C ILE A 15 -21.05 -10.38 -4.27
N LYS A 16 -21.09 -11.71 -4.26
CA LYS A 16 -19.93 -12.53 -3.87
C LYS A 16 -18.77 -12.38 -4.87
N ASP A 17 -19.07 -12.37 -6.17
CA ASP A 17 -18.08 -12.19 -7.22
C ASP A 17 -17.43 -10.79 -7.12
N GLN A 18 -18.21 -9.74 -6.87
CA GLN A 18 -17.69 -8.39 -6.62
C GLN A 18 -16.81 -8.31 -5.37
N ASN A 19 -17.22 -8.92 -4.25
CA ASN A 19 -16.39 -8.97 -3.05
C ASN A 19 -15.07 -9.70 -3.29
N LEU A 20 -15.09 -10.77 -4.09
CA LEU A 20 -13.87 -11.50 -4.46
C LEU A 20 -12.95 -10.62 -5.33
N THR A 21 -13.50 -9.87 -6.28
CA THR A 21 -12.75 -8.90 -7.09
C THR A 21 -12.06 -7.84 -6.21
N LEU A 22 -12.80 -7.23 -5.28
CA LEU A 22 -12.24 -6.24 -4.34
C LEU A 22 -11.11 -6.81 -3.47
N LEU A 23 -11.25 -8.05 -2.99
CA LEU A 23 -10.21 -8.72 -2.22
C LEU A 23 -8.94 -8.93 -3.05
N LEU A 24 -9.08 -9.43 -4.29
CA LEU A 24 -7.97 -9.64 -5.20
C LEU A 24 -7.25 -8.33 -5.57
N GLU A 25 -8.02 -7.26 -5.81
CA GLU A 25 -7.45 -5.93 -6.05
C GLU A 25 -6.64 -5.44 -4.85
N GLY A 26 -7.15 -5.62 -3.62
CA GLY A 26 -6.43 -5.27 -2.39
C GLY A 26 -5.14 -6.08 -2.18
N GLU A 27 -5.17 -7.39 -2.46
CA GLU A 27 -4.00 -8.27 -2.38
C GLU A 27 -2.93 -7.87 -3.41
N LEU A 28 -3.34 -7.58 -4.66
CA LEU A 28 -2.44 -7.10 -5.71
C LEU A 28 -1.78 -5.77 -5.34
N LEU A 29 -2.54 -4.84 -4.77
CA LEU A 29 -2.03 -3.54 -4.33
C LEU A 29 -0.98 -3.69 -3.21
N THR A 30 -1.24 -4.59 -2.27
CA THR A 30 -0.31 -4.94 -1.18
C THR A 30 0.95 -5.61 -1.71
N LEU A 31 0.82 -6.55 -2.65
CA LEU A 31 1.94 -7.25 -3.27
C LEU A 31 2.83 -6.27 -4.06
N ASN A 32 2.22 -5.35 -4.81
CA ASN A 32 2.96 -4.36 -5.58
C ASN A 32 3.75 -3.42 -4.66
N TYR A 33 3.13 -2.98 -3.56
CA TYR A 33 3.81 -2.17 -2.56
C TYR A 33 5.01 -2.87 -1.90
N ASN A 34 4.87 -4.15 -1.51
CA ASN A 34 5.97 -4.89 -0.90
C ASN A 34 7.18 -5.00 -1.84
N LYS A 35 6.94 -5.22 -3.14
CA LYS A 35 8.00 -5.21 -4.16
C LYS A 35 8.69 -3.87 -4.27
N VAL A 36 7.93 -2.76 -4.25
CA VAL A 36 8.50 -1.41 -4.29
C VAL A 36 9.40 -1.18 -3.07
N LEU A 37 8.97 -1.61 -1.87
CA LEU A 37 9.80 -1.50 -0.67
C LEU A 37 11.08 -2.33 -0.74
N GLU A 38 11.04 -3.53 -1.32
CA GLU A 38 12.23 -4.38 -1.49
C GLU A 38 13.27 -3.74 -2.43
N MET A 39 12.83 -2.84 -3.31
CA MET A 39 13.71 -2.08 -4.21
C MET A 39 14.30 -0.81 -3.56
N LEU A 40 13.80 -0.40 -2.40
CA LEU A 40 14.36 0.71 -1.62
C LEU A 40 15.53 0.25 -0.75
N SER A 41 16.44 1.16 -0.43
CA SER A 41 17.41 0.89 0.64
C SER A 41 16.72 0.78 2.00
N GLU A 42 17.39 0.19 2.99
CA GLU A 42 16.83 0.00 4.33
C GLU A 42 16.34 1.32 4.97
N ASP A 43 17.12 2.39 4.83
CA ASP A 43 16.75 3.72 5.35
C ASP A 43 15.54 4.31 4.62
N GLU A 44 15.50 4.18 3.29
CA GLU A 44 14.37 4.67 2.49
C GLU A 44 13.09 3.90 2.81
N ALA A 45 13.17 2.56 2.87
CA ALA A 45 12.06 1.70 3.23
C ALA A 45 11.56 1.98 4.65
N ARG A 46 12.47 2.20 5.62
CA ARG A 46 12.10 2.56 7.00
C ARG A 46 11.31 3.87 7.03
N ILE A 47 11.78 4.89 6.32
CA ILE A 47 11.08 6.18 6.27
C ILE A 47 9.71 6.04 5.60
N ILE A 48 9.62 5.34 4.47
CA ILE A 48 8.33 5.15 3.79
C ILE A 48 7.33 4.40 4.68
N LYS A 49 7.75 3.34 5.36
CA LYS A 49 6.89 2.59 6.28
C LYS A 49 6.43 3.47 7.44
N ALA A 50 7.37 4.09 8.14
CA ALA A 50 7.07 4.87 9.34
C ALA A 50 6.18 6.10 9.05
N ASP A 51 6.46 6.85 7.99
CA ASP A 51 5.74 8.10 7.69
C ASP A 51 4.38 7.88 7.04
N PHE A 52 4.26 6.89 6.15
CA PHE A 52 3.11 6.79 5.25
C PHE A 52 2.23 5.56 5.49
N ILE A 53 2.78 4.48 6.03
CA ILE A 53 2.06 3.22 6.26
C ILE A 53 1.64 3.10 7.73
N ASP A 54 2.64 2.99 8.60
CA ASP A 54 2.43 2.81 10.04
C ASP A 54 2.01 4.15 10.68
N LYS A 55 2.33 5.27 10.04
CA LYS A 55 2.02 6.64 10.47
C LYS A 55 2.44 6.86 11.92
N LEU A 56 3.71 6.56 12.19
CA LEU A 56 4.32 6.74 13.51
C LEU A 56 4.31 8.22 13.92
N ASP A 57 4.55 8.47 15.21
CA ASP A 57 4.64 9.83 15.74
C ASP A 57 5.71 10.66 15.01
N LYS A 58 5.49 11.96 14.87
CA LYS A 58 6.37 12.91 14.16
C LYS A 58 7.84 12.83 14.57
N ASP A 59 8.14 12.40 15.80
CA ASP A 59 9.48 12.36 16.37
C ASP A 59 10.12 10.95 16.33
N TRP A 60 9.50 9.98 15.64
CA TRP A 60 10.01 8.60 15.52
C TRP A 60 11.45 8.53 14.99
N TYR A 61 11.83 9.48 14.13
CA TYR A 61 13.13 9.48 13.45
C TYR A 61 14.30 9.74 14.40
N ILE A 62 14.06 10.33 15.58
CA ILE A 62 15.10 10.75 16.52
C ILE A 62 15.96 9.57 17.00
N THR A 63 15.41 8.36 17.00
CA THR A 63 16.11 7.13 17.40
C THR A 63 17.09 6.61 16.34
N TYR A 64 16.99 7.08 15.09
CA TYR A 64 17.78 6.58 13.96
C TYR A 64 18.62 7.68 13.27
N TYR A 65 18.13 8.91 13.26
CA TYR A 65 18.65 9.98 12.43
C TYR A 65 18.71 11.30 13.19
N SER A 66 19.69 12.13 12.84
CA SER A 66 19.59 13.56 13.13
C SER A 66 18.45 14.17 12.31
N ARG A 67 17.88 15.29 12.77
CA ARG A 67 16.80 16.00 12.08
C ARG A 67 17.15 16.32 10.62
N SER A 68 18.35 16.84 10.36
CA SER A 68 18.79 17.19 9.00
C SER A 68 18.95 15.96 8.10
N THR A 69 19.49 14.87 8.63
CA THR A 69 19.62 13.60 7.90
C THR A 69 18.25 13.03 7.56
N TYR A 70 17.34 13.03 8.53
CA TYR A 70 15.97 12.55 8.34
C TYR A 70 15.27 13.27 7.19
N TYR A 71 15.21 14.60 7.18
CA TYR A 71 14.51 15.32 6.11
C TYR A 71 15.12 15.10 4.73
N ARG A 72 16.46 14.99 4.65
CA ARG A 72 17.16 14.67 3.39
C ARG A 72 16.85 13.25 2.91
N TYR A 73 16.84 12.28 3.83
CA TYR A 73 16.53 10.89 3.49
C TYR A 73 15.06 10.72 3.15
N ARG A 74 14.16 11.44 3.82
CA ARG A 74 12.73 11.45 3.52
C ARG A 74 12.44 11.93 2.11
N LEU A 75 13.03 13.06 1.71
CA LEU A 75 12.90 13.56 0.34
C LEU A 75 13.40 12.52 -0.67
N ARG A 76 14.60 11.96 -0.44
CA ARG A 76 15.17 10.94 -1.32
C ARG A 76 14.30 9.68 -1.39
N ALA A 77 13.80 9.21 -0.27
CA ALA A 77 12.96 8.02 -0.17
C ALA A 77 11.66 8.20 -0.97
N MET A 78 11.03 9.37 -0.86
CA MET A 78 9.85 9.72 -1.65
C MET A 78 10.16 9.75 -3.15
N ASP A 79 11.23 10.44 -3.56
CA ASP A 79 11.63 10.52 -4.98
C ASP A 79 11.91 9.13 -5.56
N ARG A 80 12.60 8.28 -4.80
CA ARG A 80 12.89 6.90 -5.22
C ARG A 80 11.62 6.06 -5.30
N PHE A 81 10.75 6.16 -4.30
CA PHE A 81 9.50 5.41 -4.24
C PHE A 81 8.60 5.73 -5.44
N ILE A 82 8.43 7.02 -5.76
CA ILE A 82 7.66 7.46 -6.93
C ILE A 82 8.28 6.92 -8.23
N LYS A 83 9.60 7.05 -8.41
CA LYS A 83 10.28 6.53 -9.61
C LYS A 83 10.08 5.04 -9.81
N ILE A 84 10.12 4.24 -8.74
CA ILE A 84 9.91 2.80 -8.85
C ILE A 84 8.47 2.51 -9.28
N ILE A 85 7.49 3.18 -8.67
CA ILE A 85 6.07 3.02 -9.03
C ILE A 85 5.81 3.41 -10.49
N GLU A 86 6.35 4.53 -10.96
CA GLU A 86 6.19 4.98 -12.34
C GLU A 86 6.88 4.05 -13.36
N SER A 87 7.84 3.25 -12.92
CA SER A 87 8.59 2.31 -13.77
C SER A 87 8.00 0.90 -13.82
N THR A 88 6.96 0.61 -13.02
CA THR A 88 6.31 -0.71 -12.89
C THR A 88 5.00 -0.74 -13.69
#